data_AF-A0A924L4E7-F1
#
_entry.id   AF-A0A924L4E7-F1
#
_cell.length_a   1.000
_cell.length_b   1.000
_cell.length_c   1.000
_cell.angle_alpha   90.00
_cell.angle_beta   90.00
_cell.angle_gamma   90.00
#
_symmetry.space_group_name_H-M   'P 1'
#
loop_
_entity.id
_entity.type
_entity.pdbx_description
1 polymer ?
#
loop_
_entity_poly.entity_id
_entity_poly.type
_entity_poly.pdbx_seq_one_letter_code
_entity_poly.pdbx_strand_id
1 'polypeptide(L)'
;MRDPFIEKLNEKNLCTWYGLPFLNLNVSAFGCTNFINSYQVRYTYLLAVEVKDVQQCMPVMNISFFMKMAQVSDKEYFLFEVPDFWKDDYELFLEGKYSKMSEDAKLKIKEVSGLKYEVPDKTGSKLTDAILMALDNHPALRNKWSDLIGVSEHLLPEELLSPPAENSFIVL
;
A
#
# COMPACT_ATOMS: atom_id res chain seq x y z
N MET A 1 10.53 9.48 -19.62
CA MET A 1 11.52 9.35 -18.52
C MET A 1 10.74 8.85 -17.31
N ARG A 2 11.09 7.71 -16.70
CA ARG A 2 10.40 7.25 -15.49
C ARG A 2 10.94 8.07 -14.31
N ASP A 3 10.07 8.81 -13.65
CA ASP A 3 10.45 9.59 -12.48
C ASP A 3 10.63 8.65 -11.29
N PRO A 4 11.83 8.55 -10.67
CA PRO A 4 12.08 7.67 -9.53
C PRO A 4 11.11 7.90 -8.36
N PHE A 5 10.53 9.10 -8.29
CA PHE A 5 9.59 9.50 -7.27
C PHE A 5 8.21 8.84 -7.41
N ILE A 6 7.83 8.41 -8.61
CA ILE A 6 6.52 7.81 -8.94
C ILE A 6 6.67 6.36 -9.41
N GLU A 7 7.89 5.82 -9.45
CA GLU A 7 8.16 4.47 -9.95
C GLU A 7 7.38 3.41 -9.16
N LYS A 8 7.39 3.53 -7.81
CA LYS A 8 6.69 2.61 -6.89
C LYS A 8 5.17 2.62 -7.03
N LEU A 9 4.58 3.74 -7.45
CA LEU A 9 3.13 3.88 -7.65
C LEU A 9 2.59 2.93 -8.72
N ASN A 10 3.45 2.50 -9.66
CA ASN A 10 3.06 1.63 -10.76
C ASN A 10 3.58 0.20 -10.63
N GLU A 11 4.37 -0.11 -9.58
CA GLU A 11 4.96 -1.44 -9.41
C GLU A 11 3.99 -2.46 -8.82
N LYS A 12 3.14 -2.05 -7.87
CA LYS A 12 2.22 -2.90 -7.11
C LYS A 12 0.94 -2.12 -6.78
N ASN A 13 -0.11 -2.84 -6.41
CA ASN A 13 -1.37 -2.23 -5.98
C ASN A 13 -1.18 -1.43 -4.68
N LEU A 14 -1.99 -0.40 -4.47
CA LEU A 14 -1.97 0.37 -3.22
C LEU A 14 -2.27 -0.51 -1.99
N CYS A 15 -3.04 -1.59 -2.17
CA CYS A 15 -3.27 -2.61 -1.14
C CYS A 15 -1.95 -3.20 -0.58
N THR A 16 -0.88 -3.26 -1.37
CA THR A 16 0.43 -3.72 -0.90
C THR A 16 1.06 -2.73 0.07
N TRP A 17 0.92 -1.43 -0.20
CA TRP A 17 1.63 -0.40 0.54
C TRP A 17 0.84 0.14 1.74
N TYR A 18 -0.49 0.13 1.67
CA TYR A 18 -1.38 0.58 2.75
C TYR A 18 -2.03 -0.59 3.48
N GLY A 19 -2.46 -1.64 2.77
CA GLY A 19 -3.20 -2.75 3.36
C GLY A 19 -2.34 -3.69 4.19
N LEU A 20 -1.18 -4.13 3.67
CA LEU A 20 -0.28 -5.02 4.40
C LEU A 20 0.21 -4.44 5.75
N PRO A 21 0.57 -3.14 5.86
CA PRO A 21 0.95 -2.56 7.15
C PRO A 21 -0.05 -2.73 8.29
N PHE A 22 -1.36 -2.72 8.02
CA PHE A 22 -2.37 -2.97 9.05
C PHE A 22 -2.27 -4.37 9.67
N LEU A 23 -1.66 -5.31 8.94
CA LEU A 23 -1.38 -6.68 9.38
C LEU A 23 0.04 -6.83 9.94
N ASN A 24 0.79 -5.73 10.06
CA ASN A 24 2.20 -5.70 10.39
C ASN A 24 3.07 -6.51 9.38
N LEU A 25 2.68 -6.45 8.11
CA LEU A 25 3.31 -7.17 7.00
C LEU A 25 3.79 -6.22 5.90
N ASN A 26 4.73 -6.69 5.09
CA ASN A 26 5.16 -6.04 3.86
C ASN A 26 5.65 -7.07 2.84
N VAL A 27 6.08 -6.60 1.67
CA VAL A 27 6.58 -7.42 0.56
C VAL A 27 7.66 -8.43 1.01
N SER A 28 8.54 -8.05 1.94
CA SER A 28 9.65 -8.90 2.38
C SER A 28 9.19 -10.12 3.19
N ALA A 29 8.04 -10.02 3.88
CA ALA A 29 7.47 -11.13 4.64
C ALA A 29 7.07 -12.32 3.75
N PHE A 30 6.83 -12.07 2.47
CA PHE A 30 6.51 -13.07 1.46
C PHE A 30 7.68 -13.37 0.52
N GLY A 31 8.88 -12.84 0.80
CA GLY A 31 10.04 -12.90 -0.08
C GLY A 31 9.90 -11.99 -1.30
N CYS A 32 10.83 -11.04 -1.47
CA CYS A 32 10.72 -9.99 -2.49
C CYS A 32 10.60 -10.51 -3.94
N THR A 33 11.15 -11.69 -4.23
CA THR A 33 11.06 -12.34 -5.55
C THR A 33 9.84 -13.24 -5.71
N ASN A 34 9.21 -13.65 -4.60
CA ASN A 34 8.06 -14.55 -4.55
C ASN A 34 6.73 -13.78 -4.46
N PHE A 35 6.72 -12.62 -3.81
CA PHE A 35 5.56 -11.74 -3.73
C PHE A 35 5.15 -11.19 -5.11
N ILE A 36 3.89 -11.41 -5.49
CA ILE A 36 3.32 -10.89 -6.74
C ILE A 36 2.56 -9.60 -6.50
N ASN A 37 1.54 -9.58 -5.66
CA ASN A 37 0.75 -8.37 -5.37
C ASN A 37 -0.18 -8.58 -4.16
N SER A 38 -0.82 -7.52 -3.69
CA SER A 38 -1.92 -7.60 -2.71
C SER A 38 -3.20 -7.02 -3.28
N TYR A 39 -4.33 -7.56 -2.85
CA TYR A 39 -5.66 -7.19 -3.33
C TYR A 39 -6.66 -7.13 -2.19
N GLN A 40 -7.62 -6.24 -2.29
CA GLN A 40 -8.80 -6.25 -1.46
C GLN A 40 -9.80 -7.31 -1.96
N VAL A 41 -10.29 -8.19 -1.09
CA VAL A 41 -11.41 -9.08 -1.43
C VAL A 41 -12.71 -8.28 -1.36
N ARG A 42 -13.45 -8.18 -2.45
CA ARG A 42 -14.61 -7.27 -2.58
C ARG A 42 -15.62 -7.43 -1.43
N TYR A 43 -16.08 -6.30 -0.88
CA TYR A 43 -17.13 -6.21 0.14
C TYR A 43 -16.82 -6.94 1.45
N THR A 44 -15.55 -7.16 1.75
CA THR A 44 -15.09 -7.78 3.00
C THR A 44 -14.00 -6.93 3.64
N TYR A 45 -13.50 -7.33 4.81
CA TYR A 45 -12.24 -6.82 5.37
C TYR A 45 -11.13 -7.84 5.21
N LEU A 46 -11.11 -8.57 4.08
CA LEU A 46 -10.06 -9.53 3.77
C LEU A 46 -9.09 -8.96 2.75
N LEU A 47 -7.81 -9.11 3.05
CA LEU A 47 -6.71 -8.82 2.15
C LEU A 47 -6.17 -10.13 1.58
N ALA A 48 -6.12 -10.23 0.26
CA ALA A 48 -5.53 -11.34 -0.46
C ALA A 48 -4.10 -11.00 -0.90
N VAL A 49 -3.17 -11.91 -0.66
CA VAL A 49 -1.76 -11.76 -1.07
C VAL A 49 -1.40 -12.86 -2.04
N GLU A 50 -1.12 -12.47 -3.28
CA GLU A 50 -0.71 -13.37 -4.35
C GLU A 50 0.82 -13.62 -4.29
N VAL A 51 1.21 -14.89 -4.34
CA VAL A 51 2.62 -15.32 -4.35
C VAL A 51 2.87 -16.31 -5.50
N LYS A 52 4.13 -16.52 -5.88
CA LYS A 52 4.50 -17.53 -6.88
C LYS A 52 4.48 -18.95 -6.32
N ASP A 53 4.83 -19.10 -5.05
CA ASP A 53 4.94 -20.38 -4.35
C ASP A 53 4.62 -20.17 -2.86
N VAL A 54 3.50 -20.73 -2.40
CA VAL A 54 3.08 -20.66 -0.99
C VAL A 54 4.04 -21.38 -0.03
N GLN A 55 4.76 -22.41 -0.49
CA GLN A 55 5.67 -23.19 0.36
C GLN A 55 6.86 -22.35 0.83
N GLN A 56 7.23 -21.31 0.09
CA GLN A 56 8.31 -20.38 0.46
C GLN A 56 7.88 -19.36 1.52
N CYS A 57 6.59 -19.29 1.87
CA CYS A 57 6.04 -18.29 2.78
C CYS A 57 5.32 -18.89 3.99
N MET A 58 5.47 -20.18 4.26
CA MET A 58 4.78 -20.86 5.38
C MET A 58 4.84 -20.12 6.74
N PRO A 59 5.93 -19.41 7.13
CA PRO A 59 5.94 -18.65 8.38
C PRO A 59 4.84 -17.59 8.50
N VAL A 60 4.32 -17.03 7.39
CA VAL A 60 3.24 -16.02 7.41
C VAL A 60 1.92 -16.59 7.93
N MET A 61 1.75 -17.92 7.89
CA MET A 61 0.57 -18.60 8.41
C MET A 61 0.46 -18.56 9.94
N ASN A 62 1.56 -18.22 10.64
CA ASN A 62 1.57 -18.08 12.10
C ASN A 62 1.15 -16.68 12.58
N ILE A 63 0.83 -15.77 11.66
CA ILE A 63 0.40 -14.42 11.99
C ILE A 63 -1.07 -14.46 12.44
N SER A 64 -1.39 -13.74 13.51
CA SER A 64 -2.71 -13.79 14.17
C SER A 64 -3.91 -13.48 13.26
N PHE A 65 -3.66 -12.81 12.13
CA PHE A 65 -4.68 -12.38 11.19
C PHE A 65 -4.77 -13.26 9.94
N PHE A 66 -3.95 -14.31 9.85
CA PHE A 66 -4.04 -15.27 8.77
C PHE A 66 -5.32 -16.11 8.91
N MET A 67 -6.08 -16.22 7.82
CA MET A 67 -7.34 -16.94 7.78
C MET A 67 -7.20 -18.30 7.10
N LYS A 68 -6.77 -18.28 5.83
CA LYS A 68 -6.64 -19.48 5.00
C LYS A 68 -5.82 -19.20 3.75
N MET A 69 -5.38 -20.26 3.09
CA MET A 69 -4.94 -20.18 1.70
C MET A 69 -6.14 -20.34 0.76
N ALA A 70 -6.10 -19.68 -0.39
CA ALA A 70 -7.06 -19.83 -1.46
C ALA A 70 -6.33 -20.02 -2.79
N GLN A 71 -6.95 -20.77 -3.69
CA GLN A 71 -6.46 -20.94 -5.05
C GLN A 71 -7.58 -20.57 -6.01
N VAL A 72 -7.30 -19.64 -6.92
CA VAL A 72 -8.25 -19.23 -7.96
C VAL A 72 -7.53 -19.34 -9.30
N SER A 73 -8.03 -20.24 -10.14
CA SER A 73 -7.34 -20.66 -11.37
C SER A 73 -5.95 -21.24 -11.04
N ASP A 74 -4.89 -20.66 -11.61
CA ASP A 74 -3.48 -21.04 -11.44
C ASP A 74 -2.75 -20.17 -10.41
N LYS A 75 -3.48 -19.36 -9.63
CA LYS A 75 -2.91 -18.40 -8.68
C LYS A 75 -3.17 -18.80 -7.24
N GLU A 76 -2.14 -18.66 -6.41
CA GLU A 76 -2.20 -18.98 -4.99
C GLU A 76 -2.21 -17.69 -4.15
N TYR A 77 -3.07 -17.68 -3.13
CA TYR A 77 -3.31 -16.54 -2.27
C TYR A 77 -3.24 -16.92 -0.80
N PHE A 78 -2.63 -16.05 0.00
CA PHE A 78 -2.87 -16.00 1.44
C PHE A 78 -3.98 -15.00 1.74
N LEU A 79 -4.95 -15.38 2.56
CA LEU A 79 -6.01 -14.49 3.04
C LEU A 79 -5.76 -14.08 4.47
N PHE A 80 -5.83 -12.77 4.69
CA PHE A 80 -5.71 -12.16 6.00
C PHE A 80 -6.94 -11.31 6.30
N GLU A 81 -7.39 -11.32 7.54
CA GLU A 81 -8.45 -10.43 8.01
C GLU A 81 -7.85 -9.13 8.56
N VAL A 82 -8.35 -7.98 8.11
CA VAL A 82 -7.98 -6.69 8.67
C VAL A 82 -8.52 -6.61 10.11
N PRO A 83 -7.66 -6.31 11.10
CA PRO A 83 -8.08 -6.26 12.50
C PRO A 83 -9.18 -5.22 12.73
N ASP A 84 -10.10 -5.51 13.65
CA ASP A 84 -11.26 -4.64 13.93
C ASP A 84 -10.87 -3.20 14.23
N PHE A 85 -9.79 -2.99 14.99
CA PHE A 85 -9.31 -1.66 15.38
C PHE A 85 -8.73 -0.84 14.23
N TRP A 86 -8.50 -1.45 13.05
CA TRP A 86 -8.07 -0.75 11.84
C TRP A 86 -9.20 -0.55 10.82
N LYS A 87 -10.42 -1.07 11.04
CA LYS A 87 -11.46 -1.08 10.01
C LYS A 87 -11.85 0.33 9.54
N ASP A 88 -11.98 1.28 10.45
CA ASP A 88 -12.31 2.67 10.10
C ASP A 88 -11.23 3.30 9.19
N ASP A 89 -9.96 3.14 9.54
CA ASP A 89 -8.83 3.61 8.71
C ASP A 89 -8.73 2.86 7.38
N TYR A 90 -9.09 1.58 7.38
CA TYR A 90 -9.12 0.75 6.20
C TYR A 90 -10.23 1.16 5.22
N GLU A 91 -11.38 1.62 5.72
CA GLU A 91 -12.43 2.20 4.89
C GLU A 91 -11.98 3.51 4.25
N LEU A 92 -11.33 4.39 5.03
CA LEU A 92 -10.73 5.61 4.49
C LEU A 92 -9.69 5.31 3.40
N PHE A 93 -8.92 4.23 3.56
CA PHE A 93 -8.01 3.73 2.52
C PHE A 93 -8.76 3.35 1.24
N LEU A 94 -9.83 2.56 1.35
CA LEU A 94 -10.62 2.11 0.19
C LEU A 94 -11.32 3.27 -0.52
N GLU A 95 -11.71 4.31 0.23
CA GLU A 95 -12.29 5.54 -0.31
C GLU A 95 -11.24 6.53 -0.87
N GLY A 96 -9.95 6.24 -0.72
CA GLY A 96 -8.85 7.11 -1.14
C GLY A 96 -8.65 8.36 -0.29
N LYS A 97 -9.17 8.39 0.95
CA LYS A 97 -9.08 9.50 1.90
C LYS A 97 -7.85 9.34 2.81
N TYR A 98 -6.66 9.24 2.21
CA TYR A 98 -5.41 8.93 2.92
C TYR A 98 -5.04 9.96 3.97
N SER A 99 -5.27 11.25 3.67
CA SER A 99 -4.95 12.34 4.60
C SER A 99 -5.79 12.34 5.88
N LYS A 100 -6.96 11.67 5.84
CA LYS A 100 -7.94 11.60 6.93
C LYS A 100 -7.74 10.41 7.86
N MET A 101 -6.85 9.47 7.52
CA MET A 101 -6.51 8.36 8.39
C MET A 101 -5.98 8.86 9.74
N SER A 102 -6.15 8.04 10.77
CA SER A 102 -5.56 8.27 12.08
C SER A 102 -4.04 8.36 11.99
N GLU A 103 -3.44 9.14 12.89
CA GLU A 103 -1.98 9.25 12.96
C GLU A 103 -1.32 7.90 13.28
N ASP A 104 -1.99 7.05 14.07
CA ASP A 104 -1.53 5.69 14.36
C ASP A 104 -1.48 4.81 13.09
N ALA A 105 -2.49 4.90 12.22
CA ALA A 105 -2.50 4.20 10.94
C ALA A 105 -1.39 4.72 10.02
N LYS A 106 -1.22 6.04 9.91
CA LYS A 106 -0.17 6.65 9.09
C LYS A 106 1.22 6.25 9.57
N LEU A 107 1.46 6.28 10.88
CA LEU A 107 2.71 5.81 11.50
C LEU A 107 2.96 4.35 11.18
N LYS A 108 1.95 3.48 11.37
CA LYS A 108 2.05 2.06 11.05
C LYS A 108 2.42 1.83 9.58
N ILE A 109 1.81 2.56 8.64
CA ILE A 109 2.13 2.47 7.21
C ILE A 109 3.57 2.92 6.93
N LYS A 110 4.01 4.05 7.50
CA LYS A 110 5.38 4.56 7.34
C LYS A 110 6.42 3.58 7.87
N GLU A 111 6.16 2.95 9.02
CA GLU A 111 7.08 2.00 9.66
C GLU A 111 7.18 0.67 8.91
N VAL A 112 6.04 0.14 8.45
CA VAL A 112 5.96 -1.26 8.03
C VAL A 112 6.00 -1.44 6.52
N SER A 113 5.50 -0.50 5.72
CA SER A 113 5.31 -0.66 4.25
C SER A 113 6.57 -1.08 3.48
N GLY A 114 7.76 -0.84 4.03
CA GLY A 114 9.05 -1.08 3.38
C GLY A 114 9.41 -0.01 2.35
N LEU A 115 8.63 1.07 2.28
CA LEU A 115 8.93 2.26 1.49
C LEU A 115 9.94 3.16 2.22
N LYS A 116 10.66 3.99 1.48
CA LYS A 116 11.63 4.92 2.04
C LYS A 116 10.90 6.07 2.72
N TYR A 117 11.23 6.31 3.98
CA TYR A 117 10.76 7.44 4.76
C TYR A 117 11.95 8.17 5.38
N GLU A 118 12.13 9.44 5.02
CA GLU A 118 13.21 10.28 5.52
C GLU A 118 14.63 9.69 5.37
N VAL A 119 14.85 8.86 4.35
CA VAL A 119 16.14 8.20 4.13
C VAL A 119 17.10 9.19 3.49
N PRO A 120 18.29 9.46 4.06
CA PRO A 120 19.26 10.37 3.44
C PRO A 120 19.72 9.86 2.07
N ASP A 121 19.73 10.74 1.07
CA ASP A 121 20.33 10.47 -0.23
C ASP A 121 21.84 10.79 -0.25
N LYS A 122 22.47 10.64 -1.41
CA LYS A 122 23.92 10.90 -1.60
C LYS A 122 24.32 12.36 -1.33
N THR A 123 23.36 13.29 -1.31
CA THR A 123 23.55 14.71 -1.05
C THR A 123 23.23 15.10 0.40
N GLY A 124 22.74 14.15 1.20
CA GLY A 124 22.27 14.39 2.57
C GLY A 124 20.81 14.88 2.64
N SER A 125 20.12 15.00 1.50
CA SER A 125 18.69 15.34 1.46
C SER A 125 17.85 14.14 1.85
N LYS A 126 16.75 14.36 2.59
CA LYS A 126 15.84 13.28 2.99
C LYS A 126 14.95 12.87 1.81
N LEU A 127 14.96 11.59 1.48
CA LEU A 127 14.10 10.97 0.47
C LEU A 127 12.94 10.25 1.15
N THR A 128 11.72 10.61 0.73
CA THR A 128 10.48 9.93 1.12
C THR A 128 9.72 9.51 -0.15
N ASP A 129 9.20 8.29 -0.17
CA ASP A 129 8.38 7.79 -1.29
C ASP A 129 7.07 8.57 -1.41
N ALA A 130 6.63 8.83 -2.65
CA ALA A 130 5.41 9.60 -2.93
C ALA A 130 4.15 9.01 -2.27
N ILE A 131 4.11 7.68 -2.15
CA ILE A 131 3.02 6.97 -1.47
C ILE A 131 2.92 7.40 0.00
N LEU A 132 4.05 7.49 0.70
CA LEU A 132 4.05 7.93 2.09
C LEU A 132 3.80 9.44 2.22
N MET A 133 4.25 10.24 1.25
CA MET A 133 3.96 11.68 1.21
C MET A 133 2.46 11.98 1.06
N ALA A 134 1.71 11.10 0.39
CA ALA A 134 0.27 11.26 0.21
C ALA A 134 -0.51 11.13 1.52
N LEU A 135 -0.01 10.40 2.52
CA LEU A 135 -0.63 10.27 3.86
C LEU A 135 -0.82 11.63 4.55
N ASP A 136 0.03 12.61 4.25
CA ASP A 136 0.03 13.92 4.89
C ASP A 136 -0.21 15.06 3.91
N ASN A 137 -0.63 14.76 2.68
CA ASN A 137 -0.75 15.74 1.60
C ASN A 137 0.50 16.63 1.46
N HIS A 138 1.68 16.00 1.56
CA HIS A 138 2.94 16.71 1.71
C HIS A 138 3.16 17.74 0.58
N PRO A 139 3.55 19.00 0.89
CA PRO A 139 3.68 20.06 -0.12
C PRO A 139 4.57 19.67 -1.30
N ALA A 140 5.71 19.01 -1.05
CA ALA A 140 6.61 18.56 -2.12
C ALA A 140 5.92 17.64 -3.16
N LEU A 141 5.00 16.77 -2.74
CA LEU A 141 4.24 15.92 -3.66
C LEU A 141 3.22 16.76 -4.46
N ARG A 142 2.56 17.73 -3.80
CA ARG A 142 1.60 18.63 -4.45
C ARG A 142 2.27 19.49 -5.51
N ASN A 143 3.40 20.12 -5.19
CA ASN A 143 4.18 20.93 -6.13
C ASN A 143 4.62 20.09 -7.32
N LYS A 144 5.09 18.87 -7.06
CA LYS A 144 5.49 17.93 -8.11
C LYS A 144 4.34 17.56 -9.04
N TRP A 145 3.13 17.30 -8.53
CA TRP A 145 1.96 17.07 -9.37
C TRP A 145 1.55 18.31 -10.17
N SER A 146 1.61 19.49 -9.55
CA SER A 146 1.34 20.78 -10.21
C SER A 146 2.27 20.97 -11.42
N ASP A 147 3.57 20.75 -11.23
CA ASP A 147 4.59 20.87 -12.28
C ASP A 147 4.40 19.83 -13.39
N LEU A 148 4.10 18.57 -13.04
CA LEU A 148 3.94 17.48 -13.99
C LEU A 148 2.69 17.63 -14.87
N ILE A 149 1.59 18.08 -14.28
CA ILE A 149 0.29 18.21 -14.98
C ILE A 149 0.15 19.60 -15.62
N GLY A 150 0.94 20.58 -15.19
CA GLY A 150 0.90 21.96 -15.69
C GLY A 150 -0.31 22.74 -15.17
N VAL A 151 -0.79 22.44 -13.96
CA VAL A 151 -1.92 23.10 -13.31
C VAL A 151 -1.49 23.67 -11.98
N SER A 152 -2.06 24.81 -11.57
CA SER A 152 -1.74 25.41 -10.28
C SER A 152 -2.11 24.50 -9.10
N GLU A 153 -1.33 24.55 -8.01
CA GLU A 153 -1.51 23.69 -6.82
C GLU A 153 -2.91 23.75 -6.18
N HIS A 154 -3.59 24.90 -6.26
CA HIS A 154 -4.95 25.10 -5.72
C HIS A 154 -6.04 24.42 -6.56
N LEU A 155 -5.73 23.98 -7.78
CA LEU A 155 -6.61 23.22 -8.65
C LEU A 155 -6.43 21.70 -8.49
N LEU A 156 -5.38 21.27 -7.78
CA LEU A 156 -5.18 19.85 -7.48
C LEU A 156 -6.23 19.38 -6.46
N PRO A 157 -6.64 18.11 -6.55
CA PRO A 157 -7.56 17.51 -5.58
C PRO A 157 -7.03 17.61 -4.15
N GLU A 158 -7.94 17.40 -3.18
CA GLU A 158 -7.56 17.33 -1.76
C GLU A 158 -6.57 16.18 -1.54
N GLU A 159 -6.89 14.99 -2.04
CA GLU A 159 -6.04 13.80 -1.96
C GLU A 159 -5.13 13.70 -3.18
N LEU A 160 -3.84 13.43 -2.95
CA LEU A 160 -2.81 13.44 -4.00
C LEU A 160 -2.62 12.08 -4.69
N LEU A 161 -3.41 11.07 -4.31
CA LEU A 161 -3.49 9.76 -4.95
C LEU A 161 -4.95 9.42 -5.22
N SER A 162 -5.20 8.68 -6.30
CA SER A 162 -6.51 8.10 -6.54
C SER A 162 -6.81 6.99 -5.53
N PRO A 163 -8.08 6.70 -5.22
CA PRO A 163 -8.47 5.48 -4.53
C PRO A 163 -7.88 4.22 -5.19
N PRO A 164 -7.80 3.08 -4.49
CA PRO A 164 -7.41 1.81 -5.10
C PRO A 164 -8.24 1.55 -6.37
N ALA A 165 -7.56 1.28 -7.49
CA ALA A 165 -8.24 1.05 -8.77
C ALA A 165 -8.97 -0.30 -8.77
N GLU A 166 -9.90 -0.53 -9.71
CA GLU A 166 -10.69 -1.77 -9.80
C GLU A 166 -9.86 -3.05 -9.86
N ASN A 167 -8.64 -2.99 -10.43
CA ASN A 167 -7.70 -4.11 -10.48
C ASN A 167 -6.99 -4.40 -9.14
N SER A 168 -7.21 -3.56 -8.12
CA SER A 168 -6.81 -3.80 -6.73
C SER A 168 -7.83 -4.66 -5.99
N PHE A 169 -8.97 -4.98 -6.60
CA PHE A 169 -10.04 -5.78 -6.00
C PHE A 169 -10.18 -7.14 -6.68
N ILE A 170 -10.40 -8.18 -5.88
CA ILE A 170 -10.60 -9.56 -6.34
C ILE A 170 -11.89 -10.16 -5.76
N VAL A 171 -12.44 -11.14 -6.48
CA VAL A 171 -13.52 -12.02 -6.01
C VAL A 171 -12.93 -13.41 -5.92
N LEU A 172 -13.09 -14.06 -4.75
CA LEU A 172 -12.53 -15.37 -4.43
C LEU A 172 -13.65 -16.35 -4.03
#